data_AF-A0A966REB5-F1
#
_entry.id   AF-A0A966REB5-F1
#
_cell.length_a   1.000
_cell.length_b   1.000
_cell.length_c   1.000
_cell.angle_alpha   90.00
_cell.angle_beta   90.00
_cell.angle_gamma   90.00
#
_symmetry.space_group_name_H-M   'P 1'
#
loop_
_entity.id
_entity.type
_entity.pdbx_description
1 polymer ?
#
loop_
_entity_poly.entity_id
_entity_poly.type
_entity_poly.pdbx_seq_one_letter_code
_entity_poly.pdbx_strand_id
1 'polypeptide(L)'
;MLPHPISALAIFDGSLFALYFTPLFSNLMSGHFGHLIMNFHFVAAGLLFFHVIVGIDPNPRKVHHLVRVVILLAAMSIHAFFSVALMSANELIDGGLYQLLDRPWATDLLRDQKAGAAIGWAMGEIPIVIALVATFIQWVRSDAREAKRADRRSSTDLAEYNAYLEQLSRKNNSSQDK
;
A
#
# COMPACT_ATOMS: atom_id res chain seq x y z
N MET A 1 15.42 -3.16 12.48
CA MET A 1 13.99 -3.28 12.80
C MET A 1 13.25 -3.41 11.48
N LEU A 2 12.50 -4.49 11.26
CA LEU A 2 11.70 -4.64 10.03
C LEU A 2 10.53 -3.66 10.10
N PRO A 3 10.32 -2.80 9.09
CA PRO A 3 9.22 -1.85 9.14
C PRO A 3 7.88 -2.59 9.05
N HIS A 4 6.99 -2.33 10.01
CA HIS A 4 5.64 -2.89 10.02
C HIS A 4 4.76 -2.15 9.00
N PRO A 5 3.89 -2.83 8.22
CA PRO A 5 3.08 -2.18 7.18
C PRO A 5 2.22 -1.01 7.68
N ILE A 6 1.64 -1.14 8.89
CA ILE A 6 0.86 -0.06 9.51
C ILE A 6 1.76 1.13 9.86
N SER A 7 2.98 0.90 10.35
CA SER A 7 3.92 1.97 10.65
C SER A 7 4.38 2.68 9.38
N ALA A 8 4.59 1.91 8.30
CA ALA A 8 4.94 2.48 7.00
C ALA A 8 3.80 3.34 6.43
N LEU A 9 2.55 2.86 6.52
CA LEU A 9 1.36 3.63 6.17
C LEU A 9 1.24 4.91 7.01
N ALA A 10 1.43 4.81 8.33
CA ALA A 10 1.36 5.95 9.22
C ALA A 10 2.46 6.99 8.95
N ILE A 11 3.67 6.56 8.59
CA ILE A 11 4.75 7.47 8.18
C ILE A 11 4.42 8.10 6.83
N PHE A 12 3.91 7.32 5.88
CA PHE A 12 3.57 7.79 4.54
C PHE A 12 2.44 8.83 4.59
N ASP A 13 1.26 8.43 5.04
CA ASP A 13 0.07 9.29 5.03
C ASP A 13 0.02 10.24 6.22
N GLY A 14 0.36 9.76 7.41
CA GLY A 14 0.31 10.58 8.62
C GLY A 14 1.26 11.77 8.56
N SER A 15 2.40 11.62 7.85
CA SER A 15 3.31 12.74 7.64
C SER A 15 2.74 13.81 6.71
N LEU A 16 1.86 13.49 5.76
CA LEU A 16 1.16 14.50 4.96
C LEU A 16 0.37 15.43 5.86
N PHE A 17 -0.43 14.86 6.76
CA PHE A 17 -1.23 15.65 7.70
C PHE A 17 -0.36 16.46 8.66
N ALA A 18 0.68 15.81 9.22
CA ALA A 18 1.58 16.47 10.16
C ALA A 18 2.35 17.63 9.50
N LEU A 19 2.80 17.47 8.25
CA LEU A 19 3.54 18.51 7.55
C LEU A 19 2.60 19.64 7.10
N TYR A 20 1.49 19.33 6.43
CA TYR A 20 0.64 20.33 5.76
C TYR A 20 -0.37 21.05 6.67
N PHE A 21 -0.85 20.41 7.75
CA PHE A 21 -1.83 21.03 8.67
C PHE A 21 -1.23 21.57 9.97
N THR A 22 0.10 21.70 10.02
CA THR A 22 0.79 22.33 11.15
C THR A 22 1.72 23.42 10.65
N PRO A 23 2.28 24.25 11.54
CA PRO A 23 3.27 25.27 11.14
C PRO A 23 4.53 24.69 10.47
N LEU A 24 4.74 23.37 10.48
CA LEU A 24 5.86 22.71 9.79
C LEU A 24 5.89 23.04 8.30
N PHE A 25 4.74 23.12 7.63
CA PHE A 25 4.70 23.45 6.20
C PHE A 25 5.34 24.81 5.91
N SER A 26 4.83 25.87 6.54
CA SER A 26 5.36 27.23 6.35
C SER A 26 6.84 27.33 6.74
N ASN A 27 7.22 26.71 7.86
CA ASN A 27 8.60 26.70 8.34
C ASN A 27 9.56 26.02 7.36
N LEU A 28 9.18 24.87 6.81
CA LEU A 28 10.03 24.13 5.86
C LEU A 28 10.03 24.78 4.48
N MET A 29 8.89 25.31 4.02
CA MET A 29 8.76 25.92 2.70
C MET A 29 9.46 27.28 2.57
N SER A 30 9.64 28.01 3.68
CA SER A 30 10.24 29.35 3.67
C SER A 30 11.71 29.38 3.26
N GLY A 31 12.43 28.25 3.38
CA GLY A 31 13.85 28.15 3.07
C GLY A 31 14.16 26.97 2.15
N HIS A 32 15.17 27.12 1.29
CA HIS A 32 15.59 26.07 0.34
C HIS A 32 15.92 24.75 1.06
N PHE A 33 16.64 24.82 2.18
CA PHE A 33 17.03 23.62 2.94
C PHE A 33 15.85 22.90 3.58
N GLY A 34 14.88 23.64 4.15
CA GLY A 34 13.66 23.06 4.70
C GLY A 34 12.83 22.38 3.62
N HIS A 35 12.69 23.01 2.46
CA HIS A 35 11.95 22.45 1.33
C HIS A 35 12.65 21.19 0.79
N LEU A 36 13.99 21.17 0.76
CA LEU A 36 14.76 19.97 0.39
C LEU A 36 14.53 18.82 1.39
N ILE A 37 14.51 19.11 2.70
CA ILE A 37 14.19 18.11 3.74
C ILE A 37 12.78 17.55 3.52
N MET A 38 11.81 18.42 3.24
CA MET A 38 10.43 18.01 3.01
C MET A 38 10.32 17.07 1.79
N ASN A 39 10.99 17.41 0.68
CA ASN A 39 11.04 16.57 -0.51
C ASN A 39 11.73 15.22 -0.23
N PHE A 40 12.88 15.24 0.46
CA PHE A 40 13.58 14.02 0.84
C PHE A 40 12.72 13.12 1.72
N HIS A 41 12.02 13.71 2.70
CA HIS A 41 11.09 12.98 3.57
C HIS A 41 9.99 12.29 2.77
N PHE A 42 9.32 12.98 1.83
CA PHE A 42 8.26 12.36 1.03
C PHE A 42 8.77 11.25 0.13
N VAL A 43 9.95 11.42 -0.49
CA VAL A 43 10.58 10.36 -1.26
C VAL A 43 10.95 9.17 -0.38
N ALA A 44 11.56 9.41 0.78
CA ALA A 44 11.97 8.36 1.70
C ALA A 44 10.76 7.60 2.28
N ALA A 45 9.70 8.32 2.68
CA ALA A 45 8.46 7.73 3.17
C ALA A 45 7.77 6.88 2.10
N GLY A 46 7.71 7.38 0.86
CA GLY A 46 7.18 6.62 -0.29
C GLY A 46 8.00 5.36 -0.57
N LEU A 47 9.33 5.48 -0.66
CA LEU A 47 10.22 4.34 -0.85
C LEU A 47 10.06 3.30 0.26
N LEU A 48 9.97 3.74 1.52
CA LEU A 48 9.74 2.86 2.66
C LEU A 48 8.40 2.12 2.53
N PHE A 49 7.31 2.86 2.23
CA PHE A 49 5.97 2.28 2.07
C PHE A 49 5.94 1.23 0.95
N PHE A 50 6.40 1.58 -0.25
CA PHE A 50 6.42 0.65 -1.38
C PHE A 50 7.39 -0.52 -1.15
N HIS A 51 8.52 -0.30 -0.46
CA HIS A 51 9.42 -1.39 -0.08
C HIS A 51 8.73 -2.38 0.86
N VAL A 52 7.94 -1.91 1.84
CA VAL A 52 7.23 -2.79 2.78
C VAL A 52 6.06 -3.52 2.13
N ILE A 53 5.35 -2.88 1.20
CA ILE A 53 4.15 -3.43 0.57
C ILE A 53 4.45 -4.28 -0.66
N VAL A 54 5.26 -3.76 -1.59
CA VAL A 54 5.58 -4.41 -2.87
C VAL A 54 6.85 -5.28 -2.76
N GLY A 55 7.73 -4.97 -1.81
CA GLY A 55 9.06 -5.58 -1.65
C GLY A 55 9.10 -7.08 -1.93
N ILE A 56 10.03 -7.43 -2.81
CA ILE A 56 10.32 -8.80 -3.28
C ILE A 56 11.11 -9.57 -2.21
N ASP A 57 11.71 -8.86 -1.25
CA ASP A 57 12.60 -9.45 -0.25
C ASP A 57 11.89 -10.57 0.53
N PRO A 58 12.60 -11.67 0.83
CA PRO A 58 12.11 -12.73 1.70
C PRO A 58 12.01 -12.18 3.13
N ASN A 59 10.98 -11.38 3.38
CA ASN A 59 10.65 -10.90 4.71
C ASN A 59 10.32 -12.14 5.55
N PRO A 60 10.96 -12.33 6.72
CA PRO A 60 10.70 -13.47 7.59
C PRO A 60 9.21 -13.57 8.00
N ARG A 61 8.45 -12.47 7.89
CA ARG A 61 6.99 -12.47 7.97
C ARG A 61 6.39 -12.06 6.63
N LYS A 62 5.96 -13.04 5.84
CA LYS A 62 5.22 -12.77 4.60
C LYS A 62 3.85 -12.20 4.93
N VAL A 63 3.66 -10.91 4.68
CA VAL A 63 2.33 -10.28 4.76
C VAL A 63 1.46 -10.85 3.64
N HIS A 64 0.29 -11.38 4.01
CA HIS A 64 -0.67 -11.95 3.06
C HIS A 64 -1.08 -10.93 2.01
N HIS A 65 -1.24 -11.36 0.74
CA HIS A 65 -1.55 -10.44 -0.36
C HIS A 65 -2.82 -9.64 -0.13
N LEU A 66 -3.87 -10.25 0.43
CA LEU A 66 -5.11 -9.55 0.80
C LEU A 66 -4.86 -8.37 1.74
N VAL A 67 -3.98 -8.54 2.75
CA VAL A 67 -3.65 -7.47 3.70
C VAL A 67 -2.94 -6.33 2.97
N ARG A 68 -2.03 -6.63 2.03
CA ARG A 68 -1.37 -5.62 1.21
C ARG A 68 -2.37 -4.83 0.36
N VAL A 69 -3.33 -5.52 -0.26
CA VAL A 69 -4.43 -4.89 -1.03
C VAL A 69 -5.26 -3.96 -0.16
N VAL A 70 -5.67 -4.41 1.04
CA VAL A 70 -6.42 -3.59 2.00
C VAL A 70 -5.62 -2.35 2.41
N ILE A 71 -4.33 -2.50 2.68
CA ILE A 71 -3.47 -1.36 3.04
C ILE A 71 -3.32 -0.37 1.89
N LEU A 72 -3.19 -0.84 0.65
CA LEU A 72 -3.12 0.03 -0.52
C LEU A 72 -4.43 0.80 -0.71
N LEU A 73 -5.58 0.14 -0.59
CA LEU A 73 -6.90 0.80 -0.65
C LEU A 73 -7.09 1.81 0.50
N ALA A 74 -6.59 1.49 1.70
CA ALA A 74 -6.59 2.43 2.82
C ALA A 74 -5.72 3.65 2.51
N ALA A 75 -4.51 3.47 1.95
CA ALA A 75 -3.62 4.56 1.56
C ALA A 75 -4.28 5.48 0.52
N MET A 76 -4.92 4.93 -0.52
CA MET A 76 -5.69 5.71 -1.50
C MET A 76 -6.80 6.52 -0.83
N SER A 77 -7.56 5.88 0.07
CA SER A 77 -8.67 6.55 0.76
C SER A 77 -8.18 7.70 1.65
N ILE A 78 -7.06 7.52 2.33
CA ILE A 78 -6.46 8.54 3.21
C ILE A 78 -5.88 9.70 2.37
N HIS A 79 -5.23 9.42 1.23
CA HIS A 79 -4.77 10.44 0.27
C HIS A 79 -5.93 11.26 -0.29
N ALA A 80 -7.00 10.60 -0.73
CA ALA A 80 -8.21 11.26 -1.20
C ALA A 80 -8.78 12.19 -0.11
N PHE A 81 -8.84 11.72 1.14
CA PHE A 81 -9.31 12.53 2.26
C PHE A 81 -8.40 13.73 2.54
N PHE A 82 -7.07 13.54 2.51
CA PHE A 82 -6.09 14.62 2.64
C PHE A 82 -6.33 15.73 1.60
N SER A 83 -6.47 15.35 0.33
CA SER A 83 -6.70 16.31 -0.74
C SER A 83 -8.06 16.99 -0.64
N VAL A 84 -9.13 16.25 -0.29
CA VAL A 84 -10.44 16.85 -0.04
C VAL A 84 -10.38 17.84 1.13
N ALA A 85 -9.66 17.53 2.20
CA ALA A 85 -9.46 18.45 3.31
C ALA A 85 -8.75 19.74 2.86
N LEU A 86 -7.71 19.63 2.01
CA LEU A 86 -7.00 20.78 1.47
C LEU A 86 -7.85 21.60 0.48
N MET A 87 -8.69 20.94 -0.32
CA MET A 87 -9.68 21.59 -1.19
C MET A 87 -10.78 22.32 -0.42
N SER A 88 -11.15 21.77 0.75
CA SER A 88 -12.21 22.30 1.61
C SER A 88 -11.70 23.39 2.55
N ALA A 89 -10.39 23.58 2.67
CA ALA A 89 -9.80 24.65 3.44
C ALA A 89 -10.22 26.02 2.88
N ASN A 90 -10.56 26.94 3.79
CA ASN A 90 -10.90 28.33 3.47
C ASN A 90 -9.73 29.29 3.74
N GLU A 91 -8.67 28.80 4.38
CA GLU A 91 -7.46 29.54 4.69
C GLU A 91 -6.28 28.95 3.93
N LEU A 92 -5.26 29.78 3.69
CA LEU A 92 -4.02 29.33 3.10
C LEU A 92 -3.18 28.58 4.13
N ILE A 93 -2.75 27.36 3.79
CA ILE A 93 -1.93 26.53 4.68
C ILE A 93 -0.46 27.00 4.75
N ASP A 94 -0.06 27.89 3.84
CA ASP A 94 1.30 28.42 3.74
C ASP A 94 1.63 29.49 4.79
N GLY A 95 0.63 29.95 5.54
CA GLY A 95 0.77 31.03 6.52
C GLY A 95 1.06 32.39 5.89
N GLY A 96 0.71 32.61 4.62
CA GLY A 96 0.94 33.86 3.89
C GLY A 96 2.29 33.94 3.16
N LEU A 97 3.09 32.87 3.15
CA LEU A 97 4.38 32.82 2.46
C LEU A 97 4.29 33.23 0.98
N TYR A 98 3.29 32.72 0.26
CA TYR A 98 3.08 32.98 -1.15
C TYR A 98 2.50 34.36 -1.45
N GLN A 99 1.94 35.05 -0.45
CA GLN A 99 1.50 36.46 -0.59
C GLN A 99 2.70 37.41 -0.63
N LEU A 100 3.81 37.04 0.02
CA LEU A 100 5.05 37.83 0.02
C LEU A 100 5.80 37.75 -1.31
N LEU A 101 5.51 36.73 -2.11
CA LEU A 101 6.09 36.56 -3.42
C LEU A 101 5.27 37.38 -4.41
N ASP A 102 5.75 38.57 -4.76
CA ASP A 102 5.13 39.51 -5.71
C ASP A 102 5.00 38.89 -7.11
N ARG A 103 3.97 38.06 -7.29
CA ARG A 103 3.70 37.26 -8.49
C ARG A 103 2.48 37.82 -9.20
N PRO A 104 2.66 38.71 -10.20
CA PRO A 104 1.54 39.39 -10.86
C PRO A 104 0.60 38.44 -11.65
N TRP A 105 1.01 37.19 -11.86
CA TRP A 105 0.27 36.17 -12.60
C TRP A 105 -0.50 35.17 -11.72
N ALA A 106 -0.32 35.19 -10.39
CA ALA A 106 -0.95 34.24 -9.45
C ALA A 106 -1.66 35.00 -8.33
N THR A 107 -2.85 35.52 -8.63
CA THR A 107 -3.59 36.44 -7.76
C THR A 107 -4.60 35.76 -6.83
N ASP A 108 -4.96 34.50 -7.08
CA ASP A 108 -5.92 33.73 -6.27
C ASP A 108 -5.24 32.49 -5.67
N LEU A 109 -4.54 32.71 -4.55
CA LEU A 109 -3.77 31.67 -3.86
C LEU A 109 -4.65 30.55 -3.30
N LEU A 110 -5.90 30.86 -2.94
CA LEU A 110 -6.80 29.85 -2.39
C LEU A 110 -7.27 28.91 -3.50
N ARG A 111 -7.58 29.45 -4.68
CA ARG A 111 -7.84 28.64 -5.88
C ARG A 111 -6.63 27.82 -6.27
N ASP A 112 -5.42 28.38 -6.22
CA ASP A 112 -4.19 27.66 -6.52
C ASP A 112 -3.95 26.50 -5.54
N GLN A 113 -4.21 26.70 -4.23
CA GLN A 113 -4.14 25.65 -3.23
C GLN A 113 -5.12 24.51 -3.53
N LYS A 114 -6.37 24.84 -3.89
CA LYS A 114 -7.40 23.85 -4.25
C LYS A 114 -7.02 23.08 -5.52
N ALA A 115 -6.46 23.77 -6.52
CA ALA A 115 -5.94 23.13 -7.74
C ALA A 115 -4.73 22.23 -7.43
N GLY A 116 -3.81 22.70 -6.60
CA GLY A 116 -2.65 21.93 -6.12
C GLY A 116 -3.07 20.66 -5.38
N ALA A 117 -4.11 20.73 -4.55
CA ALA A 117 -4.70 19.57 -3.89
C ALA A 117 -5.24 18.53 -4.87
N ALA A 118 -5.88 18.97 -5.96
CA ALA A 118 -6.43 18.10 -7.01
C ALA A 118 -5.33 17.41 -7.81
N ILE A 119 -4.32 18.17 -8.21
CA ILE A 119 -3.17 17.66 -8.95
C ILE A 119 -2.37 16.70 -8.07
N GLY A 120 -2.10 17.07 -6.83
CA GLY A 120 -1.40 16.24 -5.86
C GLY A 120 -2.10 14.91 -5.62
N TRP A 121 -3.44 14.92 -5.52
CA TRP A 121 -4.23 13.68 -5.45
C TRP A 121 -4.02 12.80 -6.67
N ALA A 122 -4.32 13.32 -7.87
CA ALA A 122 -4.25 12.54 -9.10
C ALA A 122 -2.85 11.94 -9.34
N MET A 123 -1.80 12.71 -9.03
CA MET A 123 -0.42 12.25 -9.14
C MET A 123 -0.05 11.21 -8.07
N GLY A 124 -0.54 11.37 -6.84
CA GLY A 124 -0.29 10.44 -5.73
C GLY A 124 -0.92 9.07 -5.93
N GLU A 125 -2.06 9.00 -6.62
CA GLU A 125 -2.76 7.73 -6.86
C GLU A 125 -2.07 6.84 -7.91
N ILE A 126 -1.36 7.43 -8.88
CA ILE A 126 -0.74 6.66 -9.99
C ILE A 126 0.20 5.55 -9.46
N PRO A 127 1.18 5.83 -8.59
CA PRO A 127 2.04 4.78 -8.02
C PRO A 127 1.27 3.74 -7.19
N ILE A 128 0.25 4.17 -6.44
CA ILE A 128 -0.54 3.27 -5.58
C ILE A 128 -1.35 2.29 -6.43
N VAL A 129 -1.98 2.77 -7.51
CA VAL A 129 -2.72 1.93 -8.46
C VAL A 129 -1.78 0.92 -9.14
N ILE A 130 -0.58 1.34 -9.55
CA ILE A 130 0.43 0.43 -10.12
C ILE A 130 0.79 -0.67 -9.11
N ALA A 131 1.03 -0.30 -7.85
CA ALA A 131 1.34 -1.25 -6.79
C ALA A 131 0.17 -2.19 -6.47
N LEU A 132 -1.06 -1.69 -6.52
CA LEU A 132 -2.28 -2.45 -6.31
C LEU A 132 -2.45 -3.52 -7.39
N VAL A 133 -2.32 -3.14 -8.67
CA VAL A 133 -2.34 -4.06 -9.81
C VAL A 133 -1.23 -5.10 -9.69
N ALA A 134 0.01 -4.68 -9.39
CA ALA A 134 1.13 -5.59 -9.23
C ALA A 134 0.91 -6.59 -8.08
N THR A 135 0.37 -6.13 -6.95
CA THR A 135 0.06 -6.97 -5.78
C THR A 135 -1.04 -7.97 -6.09
N PHE A 136 -2.08 -7.54 -6.81
CA PHE A 136 -3.18 -8.39 -7.24
C PHE A 136 -2.69 -9.50 -8.21
N ILE A 137 -1.85 -9.15 -9.19
CA ILE A 137 -1.23 -10.14 -10.09
C ILE A 137 -0.38 -11.15 -9.30
N GLN A 138 0.40 -10.68 -8.33
CA GLN A 138 1.20 -11.57 -7.46
C GLN A 138 0.31 -12.51 -6.65
N TRP A 139 -0.81 -12.02 -6.14
CA TRP A 139 -1.78 -12.80 -5.39
C TRP A 139 -2.37 -13.93 -6.23
N VAL A 140 -2.96 -13.61 -7.38
CA VAL A 140 -3.58 -14.60 -8.29
C VAL A 140 -2.58 -15.68 -8.69
N ARG A 141 -1.33 -15.29 -8.97
CA ARG A 141 -0.25 -16.24 -9.29
C ARG A 141 0.17 -17.10 -8.09
N SER A 142 0.09 -16.58 -6.87
CA SER A 142 0.38 -17.35 -5.66
C SER A 142 -0.72 -18.39 -5.41
N ASP A 143 -1.98 -17.97 -5.46
CA ASP A 143 -3.14 -18.81 -5.19
C ASP A 143 -3.25 -19.95 -6.21
N ALA A 144 -3.03 -19.68 -7.50
CA ALA A 144 -3.02 -20.72 -8.52
C ALA A 144 -1.93 -21.79 -8.27
N ARG A 145 -0.76 -21.37 -7.75
CA ARG A 145 0.33 -22.31 -7.39
C ARG A 145 -0.03 -23.12 -6.16
N GLU A 146 -0.68 -22.51 -5.17
CA GLU A 146 -1.11 -23.18 -3.95
C GLU A 146 -2.24 -24.17 -4.21
N ALA A 147 -3.25 -23.79 -4.99
CA ALA A 147 -4.32 -24.66 -5.44
C ALA A 147 -3.78 -25.91 -6.16
N LYS A 148 -2.83 -25.73 -7.10
CA LYS A 148 -2.18 -26.85 -7.80
C LYS A 148 -1.39 -27.78 -6.87
N ARG A 149 -0.79 -27.25 -5.79
CA ARG A 149 -0.10 -28.07 -4.78
C ARG A 149 -1.10 -28.83 -3.91
N ALA A 150 -2.22 -28.20 -3.53
CA ALA A 150 -3.28 -28.82 -2.76
C ALA A 150 -3.94 -29.96 -3.54
N ASP A 151 -4.25 -29.74 -4.82
CA ASP A 151 -4.83 -30.75 -5.72
C ASP A 151 -3.92 -31.99 -5.86
N ARG A 152 -2.59 -31.78 -6.04
CA ARG A 152 -1.62 -32.88 -6.07
C ARG A 152 -1.54 -33.68 -4.78
N ARG A 153 -1.62 -33.00 -3.63
CA ARG A 153 -1.66 -33.69 -2.32
C ARG A 153 -2.93 -34.52 -2.19
N SER A 154 -4.08 -33.91 -2.47
CA SER A 154 -5.37 -34.61 -2.45
C SER A 154 -5.38 -35.83 -3.38
N SER A 155 -4.83 -35.73 -4.58
CA SER A 155 -4.75 -36.89 -5.50
C SER A 155 -3.85 -38.01 -4.97
N THR A 156 -2.79 -37.65 -4.24
CA THR A 156 -1.86 -38.62 -3.63
C THR A 156 -2.54 -39.32 -2.45
N ASP A 157 -3.17 -38.55 -1.56
CA ASP A 157 -3.87 -39.06 -0.38
C ASP A 157 -5.04 -39.98 -0.78
N LEU A 158 -5.78 -39.63 -1.83
CA LEU A 158 -6.85 -40.47 -2.39
C LEU A 158 -6.30 -41.78 -2.97
N ALA A 159 -5.15 -41.74 -3.65
CA ALA A 159 -4.52 -42.95 -4.20
C ALA A 159 -4.03 -43.89 -3.09
N GLU A 160 -3.42 -43.34 -2.04
CA GLU A 160 -2.98 -44.10 -0.87
C GLU A 160 -4.17 -44.72 -0.12
N TYR A 161 -5.24 -43.95 0.08
CA TYR A 161 -6.47 -44.43 0.71
C TYR A 161 -7.14 -45.55 -0.10
N ASN A 162 -7.22 -45.40 -1.42
CA ASN A 162 -7.76 -46.44 -2.30
C ASN A 162 -6.93 -47.74 -2.24
N ALA A 163 -5.59 -47.63 -2.23
CA ALA A 163 -4.71 -48.78 -2.09
C ALA A 163 -4.89 -49.51 -0.75
N TYR A 164 -5.11 -48.76 0.34
CA TYR A 164 -5.43 -49.33 1.65
C TYR A 164 -6.76 -50.10 1.66
N LEU A 165 -7.81 -49.53 1.05
CA LEU A 165 -9.11 -50.20 0.92
C LEU A 165 -9.03 -51.48 0.09
N GLU A 166 -8.25 -51.49 -1.00
CA GLU A 166 -7.99 -52.70 -1.77
C GLU A 166 -7.30 -53.79 -0.94
N GLN A 167 -6.33 -53.41 -0.09
CA GLN A 167 -5.64 -54.36 0.78
C GLN A 167 -6.58 -54.98 1.80
N LEU A 168 -7.48 -54.19 2.40
CA LEU A 168 -8.50 -54.68 3.33
C LEU A 168 -9.47 -55.65 2.63
N SER A 169 -9.93 -55.30 1.43
CA SER A 169 -10.81 -56.15 0.62
C SER A 169 -10.16 -57.51 0.31
N ARG A 170 -8.88 -57.51 -0.13
CA ARG A 170 -8.13 -58.74 -0.40
C ARG A 170 -7.97 -59.61 0.85
N LYS A 171 -7.66 -59.02 2.00
CA LYS A 171 -7.59 -59.74 3.28
C LYS A 171 -8.93 -60.37 3.64
N ASN A 172 -10.02 -59.61 3.53
CA ASN A 172 -11.35 -60.09 3.90
C ASN A 172 -11.80 -61.28 3.03
N ASN A 173 -11.61 -61.19 1.71
CA ASN A 173 -11.94 -62.29 0.80
C ASN A 173 -11.10 -63.55 1.08
N SER A 174 -9.81 -63.39 1.38
CA SER A 174 -8.94 -64.52 1.76
C SER A 174 -9.30 -65.18 3.09
N SER A 175 -10.08 -64.49 3.92
CA SER A 175 -10.58 -65.00 5.21
C SER A 175 -11.88 -65.78 5.07
N GLN A 176 -12.64 -65.56 3.98
CA GLN A 176 -13.91 -66.25 3.70
C GLN A 176 -13.73 -67.57 2.95
N ASP A 177 -12.62 -67.74 2.23
CA ASP A 177 -12.29 -68.96 1.46
C ASP A 177 -11.59 -70.05 2.29
N LYS A 178 -11.40 -69.84 3.60
CA LYS A 178 -10.81 -70.82 4.54
C LYS A 178 -11.84 -71.30 5.55
#